data_AF-A0A7D9JVW3-F1
#
_entry.id   AF-A0A7D9JVW3-F1
#
_cell.length_a   1.000
_cell.length_b   1.000
_cell.length_c   1.000
_cell.angle_alpha   90.00
_cell.angle_beta   90.00
_cell.angle_gamma   90.00
#
_symmetry.space_group_name_H-M   'P 1'
#
loop_
_entity.id
_entity.type
_entity.pdbx_description
1 polymer ?
#
loop_
_entity_poly.entity_id
_entity_poly.type
_entity_poly.pdbx_seq_one_letter_code
_entity_poly.pdbx_strand_id
1 'polypeptide(L)'
;FCKPGWHGSRGYCYLFKDDDLRTFEEAKRKCAAENAVLAKVGFTNPSFRSFMKRICSDCRSMYVGAEKNGNKWSWLDDDTDMIGTLWGAAEPRTENSCAEYNTELHVLTT
;
A
#
# COMPACT_ATOMS: atom_id res chain seq x y z
N PHE A 1 -14.29 8.69 -13.54
CA PHE A 1 -13.22 8.73 -14.57
C PHE A 1 -11.92 9.14 -13.86
N CYS A 2 -10.79 8.51 -14.16
CA CYS A 2 -9.51 8.82 -13.51
C CYS A 2 -8.65 9.73 -14.40
N LYS A 3 -7.74 10.51 -13.79
CA LYS A 3 -6.77 11.34 -14.53
C LYS A 3 -5.88 10.46 -15.44
N PRO A 4 -5.31 10.99 -16.53
CA PRO A 4 -4.35 10.25 -17.35
C PRO A 4 -3.19 9.68 -16.50
N GLY A 5 -2.84 8.42 -16.72
CA GLY A 5 -1.82 7.71 -15.94
C GLY A 5 -2.33 7.09 -14.62
N TRP A 6 -3.58 7.32 -14.23
CA TRP A 6 -4.19 6.72 -13.04
C TRP A 6 -5.07 5.53 -13.42
N HIS A 7 -5.03 4.48 -12.60
CA HIS A 7 -5.78 3.25 -12.78
C HIS A 7 -7.01 3.22 -11.87
N GLY A 8 -8.20 3.05 -12.46
CA GLY A 8 -9.45 2.98 -11.71
C GLY A 8 -9.75 1.60 -11.13
N SER A 9 -10.19 1.56 -9.87
CA SER A 9 -10.75 0.36 -9.23
C SER A 9 -11.75 0.74 -8.14
N ARG A 10 -12.96 0.16 -8.18
CA ARG A 10 -14.01 0.30 -7.15
C ARG A 10 -14.30 1.74 -6.68
N GLY A 11 -14.28 2.70 -7.62
CA GLY A 11 -14.57 4.11 -7.32
C GLY A 11 -13.36 4.96 -6.93
N TYR A 12 -12.18 4.35 -6.79
CA TYR A 12 -10.92 5.03 -6.51
C TYR A 12 -9.99 5.03 -7.73
N CYS A 13 -9.05 5.96 -7.72
CA CYS A 13 -8.00 6.08 -8.74
C CYS A 13 -6.64 5.90 -8.07
N TYR A 14 -5.82 5.02 -8.65
CA TYR A 14 -4.50 4.67 -8.11
C TYR A 14 -3.42 5.07 -9.11
N LEU A 15 -2.35 5.69 -8.60
CA LEU A 15 -1.14 5.97 -9.37
C LEU A 15 -0.03 5.08 -8.83
N PHE A 16 0.69 4.43 -9.72
CA PHE A 16 1.83 3.60 -9.38
C PHE A 16 3.09 4.12 -10.09
N LYS A 17 4.23 4.06 -9.39
CA LYS A 17 5.54 4.55 -9.82
C LYS A 17 6.60 3.57 -9.33
N ASP A 18 6.98 2.61 -10.17
CA ASP A 18 8.02 1.60 -9.90
C ASP A 18 9.45 2.12 -10.07
N ASP A 19 9.63 3.18 -10.86
CA ASP A 19 10.93 3.77 -11.18
C ASP A 19 11.39 4.87 -10.20
N ASP A 20 10.54 5.24 -9.23
CA ASP A 20 10.79 6.33 -8.28
C ASP A 20 11.05 5.81 -6.86
N LEU A 21 12.26 5.32 -6.63
CA LEU A 21 12.70 4.86 -5.30
C LEU A 21 12.82 6.05 -4.34
N ARG A 22 12.01 6.04 -3.29
CA ARG A 22 11.88 7.13 -2.32
C ARG A 22 11.83 6.61 -0.91
N THR A 23 12.11 7.48 0.05
CA THR A 23 11.73 7.25 1.45
C THR A 23 10.22 7.38 1.63
N PHE A 24 9.68 6.82 2.71
CA PHE A 24 8.25 6.92 3.04
C PHE A 24 7.75 8.38 3.10
N GLU A 25 8.51 9.27 3.73
CA GLU A 25 8.17 10.68 3.87
C GLU A 25 8.17 11.43 2.53
N GLU A 26 9.10 11.11 1.63
CA GLU A 26 9.10 11.66 0.27
C GLU A 26 7.90 11.17 -0.52
N ALA A 27 7.53 9.89 -0.39
CA ALA A 27 6.36 9.33 -1.04
C ALA A 27 5.06 10.00 -0.55
N LYS A 28 4.91 10.25 0.76
CA LYS A 28 3.79 11.03 1.33
C LYS A 28 3.68 12.42 0.72
N ARG A 29 4.80 13.16 0.67
CA ARG A 29 4.85 14.51 0.09
C ARG A 29 4.48 14.52 -1.39
N LYS A 30 4.91 13.52 -2.15
CA LYS A 30 4.59 13.38 -3.57
C LYS A 30 3.11 13.09 -3.80
N CYS A 31 2.52 12.18 -3.04
CA CYS A 31 1.07 11.95 -3.09
C CYS A 31 0.32 13.24 -2.77
N ALA A 32 0.71 13.96 -1.72
CA ALA A 32 0.08 15.22 -1.34
C ALA A 32 0.16 16.29 -2.44
N ALA A 33 1.30 16.40 -3.14
CA ALA A 33 1.48 17.30 -4.28
C ALA A 33 0.53 17.00 -5.46
N GLU A 34 0.08 15.75 -5.59
CA GLU A 34 -0.91 15.30 -6.59
C GLU A 34 -2.37 15.44 -6.11
N ASN A 35 -2.60 16.03 -4.93
CA ASN A 35 -3.87 16.03 -4.20
C ASN A 35 -4.37 14.61 -3.93
N ALA A 36 -3.46 13.74 -3.49
CA ALA A 36 -3.72 12.34 -3.16
C ALA A 36 -3.02 11.94 -1.85
N VAL A 37 -3.27 10.71 -1.41
CA VAL A 37 -2.63 10.08 -0.24
C VAL A 37 -2.04 8.74 -0.65
N LEU A 38 -1.03 8.25 0.09
CA LEU A 38 -0.56 6.88 -0.09
C LEU A 38 -1.72 5.90 0.10
N ALA A 39 -1.79 4.89 -0.76
CA ALA A 39 -3.01 4.09 -0.91
C ALA A 39 -3.28 3.22 0.32
N LYS A 40 -4.55 3.22 0.77
CA LYS A 40 -5.09 2.18 1.63
C LYS A 40 -5.33 0.90 0.83
N VAL A 41 -4.86 -0.23 1.35
CA VAL A 41 -4.90 -1.51 0.63
C VAL A 41 -5.83 -2.51 1.31
N GLY A 42 -6.75 -3.07 0.53
CA GLY A 42 -7.70 -4.08 0.99
C GLY A 42 -7.17 -5.50 0.75
N PHE A 43 -6.21 -5.96 1.56
CA PHE A 43 -5.52 -7.24 1.33
C PHE A 43 -6.42 -8.48 1.28
N THR A 44 -7.56 -8.46 1.98
CA THR A 44 -8.53 -9.57 2.00
C THR A 44 -9.45 -9.58 0.77
N ASN A 45 -9.36 -8.59 -0.11
CA ASN A 45 -10.21 -8.49 -1.29
C ASN A 45 -9.51 -9.10 -2.52
N PRO A 46 -9.97 -10.24 -3.06
CA PRO A 46 -9.38 -10.85 -4.26
C PRO A 46 -9.35 -9.91 -5.46
N SER A 47 -10.33 -8.98 -5.56
CA SER A 47 -10.33 -7.97 -6.62
C SER A 47 -9.16 -6.99 -6.51
N PHE A 48 -8.71 -6.67 -5.29
CA PHE A 48 -7.56 -5.78 -5.08
C PHE A 48 -6.26 -6.46 -5.51
N ARG A 49 -6.07 -7.74 -5.16
CA ARG A 49 -4.91 -8.53 -5.62
C ARG A 49 -4.83 -8.61 -7.14
N SER A 50 -5.94 -8.94 -7.81
CA SER A 50 -5.99 -8.98 -9.27
C SER A 50 -5.77 -7.59 -9.89
N PHE A 51 -6.26 -6.54 -9.25
CA PHE A 51 -6.01 -5.16 -9.65
C PHE A 51 -4.52 -4.81 -9.58
N MET A 52 -3.86 -5.11 -8.45
CA MET A 52 -2.42 -4.89 -8.27
C MET A 52 -1.59 -5.65 -9.30
N LYS A 53 -1.85 -6.94 -9.49
CA LYS A 53 -1.15 -7.75 -10.50
C LYS A 53 -1.28 -7.19 -11.91
N ARG A 54 -2.41 -6.56 -12.24
CA ARG A 54 -2.65 -5.95 -13.56
C ARG A 54 -1.86 -4.66 -13.76
N ILE A 55 -1.74 -3.83 -12.73
CA ILE A 55 -1.10 -2.51 -12.84
C ILE A 55 0.40 -2.55 -12.51
N CYS A 56 0.86 -3.64 -11.91
CA CYS A 56 2.15 -3.74 -11.22
C CYS A 56 2.56 -5.21 -11.12
N SER A 57 2.81 -5.85 -12.28
CA SER A 57 3.08 -7.29 -12.39
C SER A 57 4.41 -7.72 -11.78
N ASP A 58 5.42 -6.85 -11.87
CA ASP A 58 6.82 -7.16 -11.54
C ASP A 58 7.34 -6.35 -10.34
N CYS A 59 6.44 -5.66 -9.65
CA CYS A 59 6.77 -4.85 -8.49
C CYS A 59 7.08 -5.75 -7.29
N ARG A 60 8.14 -5.45 -6.55
CA ARG A 60 8.55 -6.25 -5.38
C ARG A 60 7.86 -5.76 -4.11
N SER A 61 8.08 -4.49 -3.78
CA SER A 61 7.40 -3.82 -2.67
C SER A 61 7.09 -2.37 -3.02
N MET A 62 6.13 -1.79 -2.30
CA MET A 62 5.77 -0.38 -2.41
C MET A 62 5.20 0.12 -1.09
N TYR A 63 5.46 1.38 -0.75
CA TYR A 63 4.81 1.99 0.40
C TYR A 63 3.29 2.07 0.21
N VAL A 64 2.58 1.77 1.29
CA VAL A 64 1.14 1.98 1.40
C VAL A 64 0.85 3.03 2.47
N GLY A 65 -0.36 3.56 2.50
CA GLY A 65 -0.72 4.66 3.38
C GLY A 65 -0.91 4.26 4.83
N ALA A 66 -0.02 3.46 5.41
CA ALA A 66 -0.11 3.00 6.78
C ALA A 66 1.15 3.39 7.55
N GLU A 67 0.93 4.02 8.71
CA GLU A 67 1.97 4.58 9.57
C GLU A 67 1.72 4.18 11.01
N LYS A 68 2.81 3.99 11.76
CA LYS A 68 2.76 3.67 13.19
C LYS A 68 2.97 4.93 14.02
N ASN A 69 2.02 5.22 14.91
CA ASN A 69 2.19 6.22 15.96
C ASN A 69 2.20 5.50 17.32
N GLY A 70 3.34 5.53 18.01
CA GLY A 70 3.56 4.73 19.21
C GLY A 70 3.45 3.23 18.90
N ASN A 71 2.39 2.58 19.38
CA ASN A 71 2.09 1.17 19.12
C ASN A 71 0.89 0.94 18.20
N LYS A 72 0.32 2.02 17.65
CA LYS A 72 -0.91 1.98 16.87
C LYS A 72 -0.60 2.19 15.40
N TRP A 73 -1.12 1.30 14.55
CA TRP A 73 -1.08 1.45 13.09
C TRP A 73 -2.42 1.97 12.58
N SER A 74 -2.38 3.00 11.75
CA SER A 74 -3.57 3.58 11.12
C SER A 74 -3.32 3.96 9.67
N TRP A 75 -4.39 4.02 8.89
CA TRP A 75 -4.36 4.49 7.51
C TRP A 75 -4.32 6.02 7.46
N LEU A 76 -3.44 6.57 6.64
CA LEU A 76 -3.29 8.01 6.41
C LEU A 76 -4.49 8.66 5.71
N ASP A 77 -5.34 7.85 5.06
CA ASP A 77 -6.50 8.32 4.30
C ASP A 77 -7.67 8.72 5.21
N ASP A 78 -7.97 7.91 6.22
CA ASP A 78 -9.17 8.03 7.06
C ASP A 78 -8.93 7.79 8.56
N ASP A 79 -7.67 7.73 8.99
CA ASP A 79 -7.23 7.44 10.36
C ASP A 79 -7.76 6.12 10.95
N THR A 80 -8.30 5.23 10.11
CA THR A 80 -8.81 3.95 10.59
C THR A 80 -7.69 2.99 10.94
N ASP A 81 -7.92 2.20 11.99
CA ASP A 81 -6.94 1.23 12.49
C ASP A 81 -6.67 0.13 11.47
N MET A 82 -5.40 -0.28 11.37
CA MET A 82 -5.06 -1.48 10.62
C MET A 82 -5.48 -2.73 11.38
N ILE A 83 -6.21 -3.61 10.71
CA ILE A 83 -6.59 -4.91 11.25
C ILE A 83 -5.37 -5.85 11.19
N GLY A 84 -5.12 -6.60 12.26
CA GLY A 84 -3.96 -7.49 12.37
C GLY A 84 -3.84 -8.56 11.27
N THR A 85 -4.94 -8.95 10.64
CA THR A 85 -4.98 -9.95 9.55
C THR A 85 -4.37 -9.49 8.23
N LEU A 86 -3.98 -8.21 8.12
CA LEU A 86 -3.37 -7.64 6.92
C LEU A 86 -1.86 -7.83 6.87
N TRP A 87 -1.23 -8.15 8.01
CA TRP A 87 0.22 -8.32 8.08
C TRP A 87 0.67 -9.67 7.56
N GLY A 88 1.83 -9.68 6.92
CA GLY A 88 2.53 -10.92 6.56
C GLY A 88 3.00 -11.69 7.79
N ALA A 89 3.49 -12.92 7.56
CA ALA A 89 4.08 -13.70 8.64
C ALA A 89 5.24 -12.91 9.29
N ALA A 90 5.25 -12.85 10.62
CA ALA A 90 6.23 -12.10 11.42
C ALA A 90 6.21 -10.56 11.24
N GLU A 91 5.16 -9.98 10.67
CA GLU A 91 4.94 -8.53 10.62
C GLU A 91 3.73 -8.11 11.48
N PRO A 92 3.66 -6.84 11.93
CA PRO A 92 4.68 -5.81 11.81
C PRO A 92 5.77 -5.98 12.87
N ARG A 93 7.03 -5.73 12.50
CA ARG A 93 8.11 -5.65 13.50
C ARG A 93 7.98 -4.41 14.38
N THR A 94 8.57 -4.48 15.57
CA THR A 94 8.47 -3.43 16.59
C THR A 94 9.10 -2.10 16.15
N GLU A 95 10.18 -2.18 15.38
CA GLU A 95 10.99 -1.08 14.87
C GLU A 95 10.40 -0.40 13.63
N ASN A 96 9.46 -1.04 12.95
CA ASN A 96 8.85 -0.50 11.74
C ASN A 96 7.86 0.62 12.09
N SER A 97 7.95 1.73 11.37
CA SER A 97 7.02 2.86 11.47
C SER A 97 6.22 3.13 10.19
N CYS A 98 6.54 2.45 9.09
CA CYS A 98 5.85 2.53 7.81
C CYS A 98 5.56 1.13 7.27
N ALA A 99 4.50 1.02 6.45
CA ALA A 99 4.07 -0.25 5.88
C ALA A 99 4.31 -0.33 4.38
N GLU A 100 4.62 -1.53 3.90
CA GLU A 100 4.78 -1.83 2.49
C GLU A 100 3.82 -2.95 2.05
N TYR A 101 3.33 -2.85 0.82
CA TYR A 101 2.69 -3.96 0.13
C TYR A 101 3.76 -4.78 -0.57
N ASN A 102 3.97 -6.01 -0.12
CA ASN A 102 4.88 -6.97 -0.74
C ASN A 102 4.09 -7.95 -1.64
N THR A 103 4.56 -8.18 -2.86
CA THR A 103 3.94 -9.12 -3.81
C THR A 103 4.43 -10.56 -3.65
N GLU A 104 5.36 -10.84 -2.72
CA GLU A 104 5.90 -12.18 -2.49
C GLU A 104 4.81 -13.18 -2.10
N LEU A 105 4.53 -14.10 -3.03
CA LEU A 105 3.67 -15.26 -2.86
C LEU A 105 4.37 -16.29 -1.96
N HIS A 106 4.06 -16.29 -0.66
CA HIS A 106 4.44 -17.41 0.19
C HIS A 106 3.48 -18.59 -0.05
N VAL A 107 3.99 -19.67 -0.64
CA VAL A 107 3.35 -20.99 -0.62
C VAL A 107 3.86 -21.70 0.64
N LEU A 108 2.95 -22.27 1.44
CA LEU A 108 3.36 -23.19 2.50
C LEU A 108 4.02 -24.41 1.84
N THR A 109 5.32 -24.61 2.06
CA THR A 109 5.94 -25.91 1.83
C THR A 109 5.65 -26.76 3.06
N THR A 110 4.73 -27.72 2.91
CA THR A 110 4.60 -28.87 3.82
C THR A 110 5.75 -29.84 3.61
#